data_AF-A0A9D1C0I7-F1
#
_entry.id   AF-A0A9D1C0I7-F1
#
_cell.length_a   1.000
_cell.length_b   1.000
_cell.length_c   1.000
_cell.angle_alpha   90.00
_cell.angle_beta   90.00
_cell.angle_gamma   90.00
#
_symmetry.space_group_name_H-M   'P 1'
#
loop_
_entity.id
_entity.type
_entity.pdbx_description
1 polymer ?
#
loop_
_entity_poly.entity_id
_entity_poly.type
_entity_poly.pdbx_seq_one_letter_code
_entity_poly.pdbx_strand_id
1 'polypeptide(L)'
;NKKQEPYLHQLVWALNRKANQKVSVNDFIDTVLPEHLIPYFILQDDKGRKLAENASLDALKQEYQHLVDAKIQKHQAKQKNQNTVITEWNFGDLEQSQTIKSQGKEMLAYPALQIQGNEIVLGLMGEQQASLESHAEAVLLLIERLLADKVKYLQKKLPLQKACLCYAPYGTCQDLTQQVIDRALQALVANPEKIRTQKEFDDVLKEVQSQWVNVAQQIAKQVNDIFTMHQQIAKQVRGRVNPRWLASISDIQQQLDALISKDFVRNTPEVWFKQIERYLKALKIRLEKLDLDPSKDQKSIREIQPILKQYQKIAEEPAYQNQPGLVDIRWMIEELRISLFSQPMKTLKPVSIQRIEKQMKSL
;
A
#
# COMPACT_ATOMS: atom_id res chain seq x y z
N ASN A 1 -29.58 -26.01 1.56
CA ASN A 1 -28.84 -24.89 0.91
C ASN A 1 -29.78 -23.85 0.35
N LYS A 2 -30.31 -22.93 1.18
CA LYS A 2 -30.91 -21.69 0.66
C LYS A 2 -29.77 -20.79 0.24
N LYS A 3 -29.57 -20.58 -1.07
CA LYS A 3 -28.68 -19.52 -1.55
C LYS A 3 -29.21 -18.21 -0.97
N GLN A 4 -28.39 -17.47 -0.22
CA GLN A 4 -28.71 -16.11 0.19
C GLN A 4 -28.70 -15.26 -1.08
N GLU A 5 -29.88 -14.86 -1.55
CA GLU A 5 -29.99 -13.91 -2.66
C GLU A 5 -29.79 -12.48 -2.13
N PRO A 6 -29.27 -11.54 -2.94
CA PRO A 6 -29.16 -10.13 -2.54
C PRO A 6 -30.52 -9.55 -2.11
N TYR A 7 -30.55 -8.71 -1.08
CA TYR A 7 -31.78 -8.11 -0.53
C TYR A 7 -32.70 -7.53 -1.62
N LEU A 8 -32.12 -6.84 -2.60
CA LEU A 8 -32.86 -6.17 -3.67
C LEU A 8 -33.60 -7.17 -4.59
N HIS A 9 -33.04 -8.36 -4.80
CA HIS A 9 -33.71 -9.43 -5.55
C HIS A 9 -34.88 -10.02 -4.75
N GLN A 10 -34.69 -10.22 -3.44
CA GLN A 10 -35.75 -10.69 -2.55
C GLN A 10 -36.91 -9.68 -2.44
N LEU A 11 -36.58 -8.38 -2.41
CA LEU A 11 -37.56 -7.30 -2.37
C LEU A 11 -38.39 -7.26 -3.66
N VAL A 12 -37.74 -7.29 -4.83
CA VAL A 12 -38.43 -7.35 -6.14
C VAL A 12 -39.33 -8.57 -6.23
N TRP A 13 -38.83 -9.74 -5.81
CA TRP A 13 -39.63 -10.95 -5.77
C TRP A 13 -40.86 -10.79 -4.87
N ALA A 14 -40.71 -10.23 -3.67
CA ALA A 14 -41.81 -10.04 -2.72
C ALA A 14 -42.87 -9.05 -3.23
N LEU A 15 -42.45 -7.91 -3.79
CA LEU A 15 -43.35 -6.88 -4.34
C LEU A 15 -44.17 -7.45 -5.51
N ASN A 16 -43.53 -8.24 -6.39
CA ASN A 16 -44.19 -8.83 -7.55
C ASN A 16 -45.20 -9.94 -7.22
N ARG A 17 -45.30 -10.40 -5.96
CA ARG A 17 -46.35 -11.37 -5.56
C ARG A 17 -47.74 -10.76 -5.51
N LYS A 18 -47.83 -9.43 -5.32
CA LYS A 18 -49.10 -8.72 -5.13
C LYS A 18 -49.25 -7.48 -6.00
N ALA A 19 -48.24 -7.12 -6.78
CA ALA A 19 -48.26 -5.92 -7.61
C ALA A 19 -48.97 -6.16 -8.95
N ASN A 20 -49.88 -5.26 -9.31
CA ASN A 20 -50.48 -5.20 -10.65
C ASN A 20 -49.49 -4.73 -11.73
N GLN A 21 -48.51 -3.91 -11.33
CA GLN A 21 -47.40 -3.49 -12.18
C GLN A 21 -46.13 -4.12 -11.64
N LYS A 22 -45.49 -4.96 -12.46
CA LYS A 22 -44.26 -5.63 -12.06
C LYS A 22 -43.11 -4.62 -12.00
N VAL A 23 -42.29 -4.77 -10.97
CA VAL A 23 -41.03 -4.05 -10.79
C VAL A 23 -39.85 -4.98 -11.05
N SER A 24 -38.73 -4.41 -11.44
CA SER A 24 -37.46 -5.06 -11.70
C SER A 24 -36.37 -4.47 -10.81
N VAL A 25 -35.21 -5.13 -10.74
CA VAL A 25 -34.03 -4.61 -10.01
C VAL A 25 -33.58 -3.26 -10.58
N ASN A 26 -33.76 -3.04 -11.89
CA ASN A 26 -33.34 -1.81 -12.57
C ASN A 26 -34.15 -0.59 -12.13
N ASP A 27 -35.37 -0.78 -11.65
CA ASP A 27 -36.23 0.32 -11.17
C ASP A 27 -35.73 0.94 -9.85
N PHE A 28 -34.68 0.36 -9.25
CA PHE A 28 -34.10 0.82 -7.98
C PHE A 28 -32.67 1.37 -8.12
N ILE A 29 -32.08 1.36 -9.32
CA ILE A 29 -30.66 1.74 -9.52
C ILE A 29 -30.40 3.21 -9.15
N ASP A 30 -31.35 4.09 -9.46
CA ASP A 30 -31.24 5.55 -9.22
C ASP A 30 -32.06 6.02 -8.01
N THR A 31 -32.60 5.09 -7.23
CA THR A 31 -33.47 5.41 -6.09
C THR A 31 -32.64 5.75 -4.87
N VAL A 32 -32.62 7.03 -4.51
CA VAL A 32 -32.01 7.51 -3.26
C VAL A 32 -33.03 7.45 -2.13
N LEU A 33 -32.74 6.67 -1.08
CA LEU A 33 -33.60 6.60 0.09
C LEU A 33 -33.46 7.87 0.95
N PRO A 34 -34.57 8.50 1.36
CA PRO A 34 -34.56 9.51 2.42
C PRO A 34 -33.92 8.98 3.70
N GLU A 35 -33.22 9.84 4.43
CA GLU A 35 -32.43 9.47 5.62
C GLU A 35 -33.25 8.70 6.68
N HIS A 36 -34.52 9.06 6.87
CA HIS A 36 -35.42 8.39 7.81
C HIS A 36 -35.88 6.98 7.38
N LEU A 37 -35.59 6.57 6.14
CA LEU A 37 -35.86 5.22 5.63
C LEU A 37 -34.59 4.36 5.58
N ILE A 38 -33.43 4.91 5.97
CA ILE A 38 -32.20 4.16 6.08
C ILE A 38 -32.24 3.40 7.42
N PRO A 39 -32.16 2.06 7.41
CA PRO A 39 -32.16 1.30 8.65
C PRO A 39 -30.89 1.57 9.45
N TYR A 40 -31.03 1.63 10.77
CA TYR A 40 -29.91 1.70 11.70
C TYR A 40 -29.52 0.29 12.17
N PHE A 41 -28.23 0.09 12.37
CA PHE A 41 -27.69 -1.07 13.05
C PHE A 41 -27.56 -0.74 14.54
N ILE A 42 -28.00 -1.66 15.40
CA ILE A 42 -27.90 -1.52 16.85
C ILE A 42 -26.88 -2.53 17.35
N LEU A 43 -25.80 -2.04 17.95
CA LEU A 43 -24.83 -2.87 18.66
C LEU A 43 -25.35 -3.15 20.08
N GLN A 44 -25.38 -4.41 20.48
CA GLN A 44 -25.81 -4.83 21.81
C GLN A 44 -24.75 -5.62 22.55
N ASP A 45 -24.71 -5.46 23.88
CA ASP A 45 -23.86 -6.28 24.74
C ASP A 45 -24.41 -7.71 24.92
N ASP A 46 -23.73 -8.49 25.76
CA ASP A 46 -24.12 -9.88 26.04
C ASP A 46 -25.42 -9.97 26.87
N LYS A 47 -25.90 -8.86 27.45
CA LYS A 47 -27.15 -8.73 28.20
C LYS A 47 -28.28 -8.10 27.36
N GLY A 48 -28.05 -7.87 26.07
CA GLY A 48 -29.02 -7.23 25.16
C GLY A 48 -29.16 -5.72 25.33
N ARG A 49 -28.26 -5.08 26.09
CA ARG A 49 -28.26 -3.62 26.26
C ARG A 49 -27.63 -2.98 25.02
N LYS A 50 -28.30 -1.96 24.48
CA LYS A 50 -27.76 -1.15 23.39
C LYS A 50 -26.49 -0.43 23.84
N LEU A 51 -25.39 -0.70 23.14
CA LEU A 51 -24.10 -0.02 23.29
C LEU A 51 -24.01 1.17 22.33
N ALA A 52 -24.47 0.99 21.09
CA ALA A 52 -24.40 2.00 20.05
C ALA A 52 -25.46 1.77 18.97
N GLU A 53 -25.71 2.79 18.15
CA GLU A 53 -26.41 2.62 16.88
C GLU A 53 -25.79 3.53 15.81
N ASN A 54 -25.84 3.08 14.56
CA ASN A 54 -25.33 3.84 13.43
C ASN A 54 -26.03 3.37 12.14
N ALA A 55 -26.18 4.25 11.16
CA ALA A 55 -26.68 3.89 9.84
C ALA A 55 -25.67 3.05 9.03
N SER A 56 -24.37 3.14 9.37
CA SER A 56 -23.30 2.34 8.76
C SER A 56 -22.87 1.19 9.68
N LEU A 57 -23.05 -0.04 9.20
CA LEU A 57 -22.55 -1.24 9.88
C LEU A 57 -21.02 -1.25 9.95
N ASP A 58 -20.35 -0.79 8.89
CA ASP A 58 -18.89 -0.80 8.82
C ASP A 58 -18.29 0.22 9.80
N ALA A 59 -18.93 1.38 9.97
CA ALA A 59 -18.54 2.36 10.99
C ALA A 59 -18.64 1.76 12.40
N LEU A 60 -19.73 1.04 12.71
CA LEU A 60 -19.87 0.36 14.00
C LEU A 60 -18.83 -0.74 14.20
N LYS A 61 -18.54 -1.52 13.16
CA LYS A 61 -17.51 -2.56 13.25
C LYS A 61 -16.15 -1.96 13.55
N GLN A 62 -15.76 -0.90 12.85
CA GLN A 62 -14.49 -0.21 13.05
C GLN A 62 -14.40 0.40 14.46
N GLU A 63 -15.42 1.13 14.89
CA GLU A 63 -15.43 1.80 16.21
C GLU A 63 -15.35 0.80 17.37
N TYR A 64 -16.05 -0.33 17.26
CA TYR A 64 -16.16 -1.33 18.33
C TYR A 64 -15.29 -2.59 18.12
N GLN A 65 -14.36 -2.58 17.16
CA GLN A 65 -13.45 -3.70 16.88
C GLN A 65 -12.66 -4.12 18.13
N HIS A 66 -12.25 -3.13 18.95
CA HIS A 66 -11.56 -3.35 20.21
C HIS A 66 -12.32 -4.27 21.20
N LEU A 67 -13.66 -4.29 21.17
CA LEU A 67 -14.47 -5.19 22.02
C LEU A 67 -14.40 -6.63 21.51
N VAL A 68 -14.33 -6.82 20.20
CA VAL A 68 -14.16 -8.13 19.57
C VAL A 68 -12.78 -8.68 19.91
N ASP A 69 -11.74 -7.86 19.72
CA ASP A 69 -10.35 -8.25 20.01
C ASP A 69 -10.16 -8.60 21.49
N ALA A 70 -10.75 -7.82 22.42
CA ALA A 70 -10.71 -8.13 23.85
C ALA A 70 -11.40 -9.47 24.18
N LYS A 71 -12.50 -9.81 23.49
CA LYS A 71 -13.17 -11.12 23.67
C LYS A 71 -12.34 -12.27 23.08
N ILE A 72 -11.70 -12.06 21.93
CA ILE A 72 -10.79 -13.02 21.31
C ILE A 72 -9.59 -13.28 22.22
N GLN A 73 -8.92 -12.23 22.71
CA GLN A 73 -7.80 -12.34 23.64
C GLN A 73 -8.19 -13.10 24.92
N LYS A 74 -9.36 -12.82 25.50
CA LYS A 74 -9.87 -13.58 26.67
C LYS A 74 -10.13 -15.06 26.35
N HIS A 75 -10.60 -15.36 25.15
CA HIS A 75 -10.79 -16.75 24.70
C HIS A 75 -9.44 -17.45 24.50
N GLN A 76 -8.48 -16.80 23.85
CA GLN A 76 -7.12 -17.31 23.66
C GLN A 76 -6.39 -17.51 25.00
N ALA A 77 -6.59 -16.62 25.96
CA ALA A 77 -5.97 -16.73 27.28
C ALA A 77 -6.40 -18.01 28.04
N LYS A 78 -7.52 -18.64 27.65
CA LYS A 78 -7.98 -19.91 28.24
C LYS A 78 -7.38 -21.14 27.57
N GLN A 79 -6.74 -21.01 26.41
CA GLN A 79 -6.10 -22.12 25.70
C GLN A 79 -4.65 -22.32 26.16
N LYS A 80 -4.19 -23.58 26.28
CA LYS A 80 -2.86 -23.94 26.80
C LYS A 80 -1.68 -23.49 25.93
N ASN A 81 -1.91 -23.20 24.64
CA ASN A 81 -0.86 -22.83 23.67
C ASN A 81 -0.79 -21.31 23.45
N GLN A 82 -0.84 -20.53 24.53
CA GLN A 82 -0.66 -19.07 24.45
C GLN A 82 0.71 -18.72 23.91
N ASN A 83 0.78 -17.67 23.07
CA ASN A 83 2.00 -16.93 22.75
C ASN A 83 3.23 -17.81 22.52
N THR A 84 3.03 -18.95 21.85
CA THR A 84 4.15 -19.81 21.49
C THR A 84 5.05 -18.96 20.60
N VAL A 85 6.24 -18.65 21.09
CA VAL A 85 7.23 -17.92 20.32
C VAL A 85 7.62 -18.80 19.15
N ILE A 86 7.34 -18.31 17.95
CA ILE A 86 7.58 -19.00 16.69
C ILE A 86 8.97 -18.60 16.21
N THR A 87 9.88 -19.58 16.23
CA THR A 87 11.22 -19.45 15.63
C THR A 87 11.36 -20.21 14.31
N GLU A 88 10.43 -21.13 14.05
CA GLU A 88 10.35 -21.96 12.84
C GLU A 88 8.88 -22.36 12.58
N TRP A 89 8.55 -22.76 11.34
CA TRP A 89 7.20 -23.19 11.00
C TRP A 89 6.95 -24.64 11.44
N ASN A 90 6.57 -24.85 12.72
CA ASN A 90 6.37 -26.18 13.32
C ASN A 90 5.02 -26.37 14.02
N PHE A 91 4.05 -25.48 13.75
CA PHE A 91 2.74 -25.45 14.41
C PHE A 91 1.59 -25.99 13.53
N GLY A 92 1.90 -26.52 12.35
CA GLY A 92 0.94 -27.06 11.40
C GLY A 92 0.34 -26.01 10.45
N ASP A 93 -0.80 -26.34 9.87
CA ASP A 93 -1.49 -25.51 8.87
C ASP A 93 -2.50 -24.58 9.53
N LEU A 94 -2.61 -23.36 9.00
CA LEU A 94 -3.50 -22.32 9.51
C LEU A 94 -4.79 -22.23 8.68
N GLU A 95 -5.94 -22.47 9.30
CA GLU A 95 -7.24 -22.27 8.67
C GLU A 95 -7.49 -20.79 8.32
N GLN A 96 -8.20 -20.51 7.23
CA GLN A 96 -8.51 -19.13 6.79
C GLN A 96 -9.27 -18.33 7.86
N SER A 97 -10.16 -19.01 8.60
CA SER A 97 -10.93 -18.44 9.69
C SER A 97 -11.47 -19.57 10.55
N GLN A 98 -11.67 -19.31 11.84
CA GLN A 98 -12.30 -20.26 12.75
C GLN A 98 -13.40 -19.59 13.57
N THR A 99 -14.45 -20.35 13.88
CA THR A 99 -15.54 -19.88 14.73
C THR A 99 -15.21 -20.19 16.19
N ILE A 100 -15.11 -19.14 17.01
CA ILE A 100 -14.94 -19.27 18.46
C ILE A 100 -16.26 -19.02 19.19
N LYS A 101 -16.50 -19.77 20.27
CA LYS A 101 -17.68 -19.59 21.12
C LYS A 101 -17.31 -18.77 22.35
N SER A 102 -17.92 -17.60 22.49
CA SER A 102 -17.75 -16.74 23.67
C SER A 102 -19.12 -16.40 24.24
N GLN A 103 -19.37 -16.80 25.50
CA GLN A 103 -20.63 -16.55 26.21
C GLN A 103 -21.89 -16.98 25.43
N GLY A 104 -21.84 -18.11 24.73
CA GLY A 104 -22.97 -18.65 23.96
C GLY A 104 -23.21 -18.01 22.59
N LYS A 105 -22.43 -17.00 22.20
CA LYS A 105 -22.43 -16.42 20.85
C LYS A 105 -21.22 -16.92 20.05
N GLU A 106 -21.42 -17.13 18.76
CA GLU A 106 -20.38 -17.47 17.80
C GLU A 106 -19.75 -16.20 17.23
N MET A 107 -18.42 -16.17 17.18
CA MET A 107 -17.65 -15.07 16.60
C MET A 107 -16.63 -15.66 15.63
N LEU A 108 -16.42 -15.00 14.50
CA LEU A 108 -15.39 -15.36 13.55
C LEU A 108 -14.05 -14.78 14.00
N ALA A 109 -13.00 -15.57 13.96
CA ALA A 109 -11.64 -15.15 14.27
C ALA A 109 -10.67 -15.67 13.19
N TYR A 110 -9.60 -14.92 12.96
CA TYR A 110 -8.65 -15.18 11.89
C TYR A 110 -7.28 -15.54 12.50
N PRO A 111 -6.81 -16.79 12.35
CA PRO A 111 -5.47 -17.17 12.78
C PRO A 111 -4.39 -16.45 11.98
N ALA A 112 -3.41 -15.90 12.66
CA ALA A 112 -2.29 -15.20 12.03
C ALA A 112 -1.04 -15.24 12.90
N LEU A 113 0.11 -15.19 12.23
CA LEU A 113 1.35 -14.82 12.88
C LEU A 113 1.33 -13.31 13.18
N GLN A 114 1.84 -12.93 14.34
CA GLN A 114 1.86 -11.55 14.82
C GLN A 114 3.25 -11.23 15.37
N ILE A 115 3.69 -9.99 15.17
CA ILE A 115 4.91 -9.48 15.78
C ILE A 115 4.54 -8.81 17.10
N GLN A 116 4.98 -9.39 18.22
CA GLN A 116 4.82 -8.79 19.55
C GLN A 116 6.20 -8.44 20.11
N GLY A 117 6.50 -7.14 20.15
CA GLY A 117 7.84 -6.65 20.51
C GLY A 117 8.89 -7.13 19.50
N ASN A 118 9.73 -8.08 19.90
CA ASN A 118 10.73 -8.71 19.04
C ASN A 118 10.50 -10.22 18.88
N GLU A 119 9.29 -10.70 19.13
CA GLU A 119 8.92 -12.11 18.99
C GLU A 119 7.82 -12.27 17.97
N ILE A 120 7.83 -13.41 17.28
CA ILE A 120 6.74 -13.80 16.40
C ILE A 120 5.90 -14.77 17.22
N VAL A 121 4.59 -14.52 17.29
CA VAL A 121 3.66 -15.38 18.02
C VAL A 121 2.50 -15.77 17.13
N LEU A 122 1.92 -16.95 17.39
CA LEU A 122 0.68 -17.36 16.75
C LEU A 122 -0.52 -16.83 17.55
N GLY A 123 -1.40 -16.09 16.87
CA GLY A 123 -2.56 -15.44 17.47
C GLY A 123 -3.83 -15.51 16.62
N LEU A 124 -4.91 -14.96 17.16
CA LEU A 124 -6.22 -14.81 16.53
C LEU A 124 -6.56 -13.33 16.49
N MET A 125 -7.12 -12.88 15.38
CA MET A 125 -7.55 -11.49 15.18
C MET A 125 -9.03 -11.44 14.82
N GLY A 126 -9.71 -10.34 15.17
CA GLY A 126 -11.13 -10.16 14.88
C GLY A 126 -11.40 -9.63 13.48
N GLU A 127 -10.43 -8.97 12.86
CA GLU A 127 -10.55 -8.37 11.53
C GLU A 127 -9.68 -9.11 10.51
N GLN A 128 -10.28 -9.46 9.37
CA GLN A 128 -9.60 -10.23 8.32
C GLN A 128 -8.43 -9.47 7.70
N GLN A 129 -8.62 -8.19 7.34
CA GLN A 129 -7.60 -7.41 6.66
C GLN A 129 -6.38 -7.19 7.56
N ALA A 130 -6.61 -6.77 8.82
CA ALA A 130 -5.55 -6.64 9.81
C ALA A 130 -4.82 -7.98 10.07
N SER A 131 -5.56 -9.10 10.03
CA SER A 131 -4.98 -10.44 10.14
C SER A 131 -4.05 -10.77 8.98
N LEU A 132 -4.41 -10.42 7.74
CA LEU A 132 -3.59 -10.67 6.57
C LEU A 132 -2.31 -9.82 6.59
N GLU A 133 -2.42 -8.54 6.96
CA GLU A 133 -1.29 -7.61 7.06
C GLU A 133 -0.31 -8.04 8.15
N SER A 134 -0.79 -8.29 9.38
CA SER A 134 0.04 -8.78 10.48
C SER A 134 0.71 -10.11 10.12
N HIS A 135 -0.03 -11.01 9.48
CA HIS A 135 0.51 -12.31 9.07
C HIS A 135 1.62 -12.16 8.04
N ALA A 136 1.40 -11.34 7.01
CA ALA A 136 2.39 -11.06 5.98
C ALA A 136 3.70 -10.55 6.57
N GLU A 137 3.64 -9.54 7.44
CA GLU A 137 4.81 -8.96 8.10
C GLU A 137 5.57 -10.01 8.94
N ALA A 138 4.84 -10.79 9.72
CA ALA A 138 5.42 -11.83 10.55
C ALA A 138 6.06 -12.97 9.72
N VAL A 139 5.47 -13.36 8.59
CA VAL A 139 6.03 -14.36 7.68
C VAL A 139 7.35 -13.87 7.07
N LEU A 140 7.40 -12.62 6.60
CA LEU A 140 8.63 -12.03 6.08
C LEU A 140 9.72 -12.00 7.16
N LEU A 141 9.38 -11.54 8.37
CA LEU A 141 10.32 -11.50 9.49
C LEU A 141 10.82 -12.90 9.89
N LEU A 142 9.97 -13.93 9.81
CA LEU A 142 10.36 -15.32 10.09
C LEU A 142 11.38 -15.80 9.06
N ILE A 143 11.16 -15.53 7.77
CA ILE A 143 12.11 -15.86 6.70
C ILE A 143 13.44 -15.11 6.91
N GLU A 144 13.42 -13.83 7.26
CA GLU A 144 14.62 -13.05 7.56
C GLU A 144 15.42 -13.65 8.71
N ARG A 145 14.74 -14.08 9.78
CA ARG A 145 15.38 -14.71 10.96
C ARG A 145 16.01 -16.05 10.61
N LEU A 146 15.30 -16.91 9.88
CA LEU A 146 15.81 -18.21 9.46
C LEU A 146 17.01 -18.09 8.51
N LEU A 147 17.09 -16.99 7.75
CA LEU A 147 18.15 -16.71 6.81
C LEU A 147 19.10 -15.59 7.29
N ALA A 148 19.28 -15.43 8.60
CA ALA A 148 20.07 -14.36 9.19
C ALA A 148 21.52 -14.28 8.66
N ASP A 149 22.14 -15.40 8.30
CA ASP A 149 23.48 -15.41 7.71
C ASP A 149 23.50 -14.77 6.32
N LYS A 150 22.43 -14.93 5.53
CA LYS A 150 22.28 -14.23 4.24
C LYS A 150 22.06 -12.74 4.45
N VAL A 151 21.26 -12.35 5.44
CA VAL A 151 21.08 -10.93 5.81
C VAL A 151 22.42 -10.30 6.17
N LYS A 152 23.20 -10.93 7.05
CA LYS A 152 24.56 -10.47 7.42
C LYS A 152 25.51 -10.41 6.21
N TYR A 153 25.42 -11.38 5.30
CA TYR A 153 26.20 -11.37 4.06
C TYR A 153 25.83 -10.19 3.17
N LEU A 154 24.53 -9.97 2.94
CA LEU A 154 24.01 -8.88 2.11
C LEU A 154 24.39 -7.53 2.69
N GLN A 155 24.22 -7.32 4.00
CA GLN A 155 24.62 -6.10 4.70
C GLN A 155 26.10 -5.74 4.47
N LYS A 156 26.97 -6.74 4.32
CA LYS A 156 28.42 -6.54 4.10
C LYS A 156 28.82 -6.46 2.63
N LYS A 157 28.07 -7.08 1.72
CA LYS A 157 28.51 -7.36 0.35
C LYS A 157 27.71 -6.64 -0.74
N LEU A 158 26.60 -5.98 -0.40
CA LEU A 158 25.86 -5.20 -1.39
C LEU A 158 26.68 -4.01 -1.89
N PRO A 159 26.81 -3.82 -3.22
CA PRO A 159 27.68 -2.79 -3.80
C PRO A 159 26.99 -1.42 -3.82
N LEU A 160 26.68 -0.84 -2.66
CA LEU A 160 25.88 0.40 -2.52
C LEU A 160 26.72 1.66 -2.27
N GLN A 161 28.04 1.63 -2.42
CA GLN A 161 28.93 2.72 -1.97
C GLN A 161 28.56 4.08 -2.59
N LYS A 162 28.26 4.12 -3.88
CA LYS A 162 27.86 5.35 -4.57
C LYS A 162 26.49 5.86 -4.10
N ALA A 163 25.51 4.96 -4.06
CA ALA A 163 24.17 5.28 -3.56
C ALA A 163 24.20 5.81 -2.13
N CYS A 164 25.00 5.20 -1.24
CA CYS A 164 25.13 5.61 0.15
C CYS A 164 25.65 7.04 0.31
N LEU A 165 26.64 7.47 -0.49
CA LEU A 165 27.10 8.86 -0.48
C LEU A 165 25.99 9.85 -0.87
N CYS A 166 25.16 9.46 -1.84
CA CYS A 166 24.04 10.27 -2.32
C CYS A 166 22.86 10.29 -1.35
N TYR A 167 22.70 9.22 -0.56
CA TYR A 167 21.60 9.02 0.39
C TYR A 167 21.84 9.67 1.76
N ALA A 168 23.08 10.09 2.06
CA ALA A 168 23.45 10.71 3.34
C ALA A 168 22.50 11.84 3.84
N PRO A 169 21.86 12.67 2.99
CA PRO A 169 20.87 13.66 3.44
C PRO A 169 19.57 13.07 4.00
N TYR A 170 19.25 11.81 3.66
CA TYR A 170 17.98 11.15 3.99
C TYR A 170 18.13 10.11 5.11
N GLY A 171 19.30 9.50 5.23
CA GLY A 171 19.57 8.49 6.26
C GLY A 171 20.96 7.87 6.15
N THR A 172 21.17 6.76 6.84
CA THR A 172 22.46 6.07 6.87
C THR A 172 22.61 5.04 5.74
N CYS A 173 23.85 4.67 5.41
CA CYS A 173 24.11 3.60 4.45
C CYS A 173 23.53 2.25 4.92
N GLN A 174 23.46 2.03 6.23
CA GLN A 174 22.82 0.86 6.81
C GLN A 174 21.32 0.84 6.53
N ASP A 175 20.64 1.99 6.69
CA ASP A 175 19.21 2.11 6.39
C ASP A 175 18.92 1.78 4.92
N LEU A 176 19.67 2.37 3.99
CA LEU A 176 19.50 2.11 2.57
C LEU A 176 19.77 0.64 2.21
N THR A 177 20.80 0.06 2.82
CA THR A 177 21.17 -1.34 2.62
C THR A 177 20.04 -2.26 3.11
N GLN A 178 19.45 -1.96 4.27
CA GLN A 178 18.31 -2.71 4.79
C GLN A 178 17.08 -2.57 3.87
N GLN A 179 16.80 -1.37 3.36
CA GLN A 179 15.70 -1.20 2.40
C GLN A 179 15.88 -2.05 1.13
N VAL A 180 17.11 -2.19 0.62
CA VAL A 180 17.40 -3.06 -0.54
C VAL A 180 17.18 -4.53 -0.21
N ILE A 181 17.61 -4.99 0.97
CA ILE A 181 17.42 -6.36 1.44
C ILE A 181 15.93 -6.69 1.53
N ASP A 182 15.16 -5.78 2.13
CA ASP A 182 13.75 -6.00 2.43
C ASP A 182 12.92 -5.93 1.14
N ARG A 183 13.26 -5.01 0.23
CA ARG A 183 12.66 -4.98 -1.12
C ARG A 183 12.95 -6.28 -1.89
N ALA A 184 14.17 -6.79 -1.80
CA ALA A 184 14.54 -8.03 -2.48
C ALA A 184 13.76 -9.24 -1.93
N LEU A 185 13.48 -9.24 -0.63
CA LEU A 185 12.65 -10.27 -0.01
C LEU A 185 11.19 -10.14 -0.48
N GLN A 186 10.61 -8.94 -0.43
CA GLN A 186 9.26 -8.68 -0.92
C GLN A 186 9.07 -9.02 -2.40
N ALA A 187 10.12 -8.83 -3.23
CA ALA A 187 10.08 -9.19 -4.64
C ALA A 187 10.01 -10.72 -4.87
N LEU A 188 10.58 -11.52 -3.96
CA LEU A 188 10.54 -12.99 -4.01
C LEU A 188 9.30 -13.57 -3.32
N VAL A 189 8.76 -12.87 -2.33
CA VAL A 189 7.58 -13.29 -1.58
C VAL A 189 6.39 -12.41 -1.97
N ALA A 190 5.75 -12.73 -3.09
CA ALA A 190 4.73 -11.86 -3.69
C ALA A 190 3.40 -11.78 -2.91
N ASN A 191 3.02 -12.83 -2.17
CA ASN A 191 1.77 -12.89 -1.40
C ASN A 191 2.01 -13.56 -0.03
N PRO A 192 2.80 -12.94 0.86
CA PRO A 192 3.15 -13.53 2.15
C PRO A 192 1.92 -13.85 3.01
N GLU A 193 0.83 -13.09 2.88
CA GLU A 193 -0.43 -13.29 3.60
C GLU A 193 -1.14 -14.61 3.25
N LYS A 194 -0.78 -15.23 2.12
CA LYS A 194 -1.36 -16.49 1.64
C LYS A 194 -0.58 -17.72 2.09
N ILE A 195 0.61 -17.55 2.66
CA ILE A 195 1.46 -18.65 3.13
C ILE A 195 0.89 -19.16 4.45
N ARG A 196 0.09 -20.23 4.40
CA ARG A 196 -0.65 -20.73 5.57
C ARG A 196 -0.33 -22.17 5.93
N THR A 197 0.42 -22.88 5.09
CA THR A 197 0.84 -24.25 5.33
C THR A 197 2.35 -24.36 5.46
N GLN A 198 2.82 -25.40 6.15
CA GLN A 198 4.26 -25.65 6.26
C GLN A 198 4.92 -25.86 4.90
N LYS A 199 4.23 -26.58 4.00
CA LYS A 199 4.74 -26.84 2.65
C LYS A 199 4.92 -25.55 1.84
N GLU A 200 3.93 -24.66 1.85
CA GLU A 200 4.03 -23.36 1.17
C GLU A 200 5.19 -22.54 1.73
N PHE A 201 5.35 -22.53 3.06
CA PHE A 201 6.44 -21.82 3.72
C PHE A 201 7.80 -22.39 3.32
N ASP A 202 7.96 -23.72 3.35
CA ASP A 202 9.22 -24.39 2.99
C ASP A 202 9.60 -24.17 1.52
N ASP A 203 8.62 -24.18 0.61
CA ASP A 203 8.83 -23.95 -0.81
C ASP A 203 9.30 -22.50 -1.07
N VAL A 204 8.65 -21.51 -0.44
CA VAL A 204 9.08 -20.10 -0.51
C VAL A 204 10.45 -19.91 0.15
N LEU A 205 10.70 -20.53 1.31
CA LEU A 205 11.98 -20.41 2.01
C LEU A 205 13.13 -20.92 1.13
N LYS A 206 12.96 -22.03 0.42
CA LYS A 206 13.95 -22.56 -0.54
C LYS A 206 14.20 -21.59 -1.70
N GLU A 207 13.14 -21.01 -2.25
CA GLU A 207 13.25 -20.02 -3.32
C GLU A 207 14.05 -18.80 -2.85
N VAL A 208 13.66 -18.21 -1.72
CA VAL A 208 14.37 -17.07 -1.11
C VAL A 208 15.82 -17.43 -0.81
N GLN A 209 16.07 -18.61 -0.21
CA GLN A 209 17.42 -19.08 0.06
C GLN A 209 18.28 -19.12 -1.21
N SER A 210 17.73 -19.50 -2.35
CA SER A 210 18.46 -19.60 -3.61
C SER A 210 18.65 -18.25 -4.33
N GLN A 211 17.63 -17.39 -4.36
CA GLN A 211 17.61 -16.20 -5.22
C GLN A 211 17.88 -14.87 -4.52
N TRP A 212 17.70 -14.78 -3.19
CA TRP A 212 17.67 -13.49 -2.49
C TRP A 212 18.94 -12.66 -2.68
N VAL A 213 20.10 -13.29 -2.70
CA VAL A 213 21.38 -12.60 -2.94
C VAL A 213 21.44 -11.98 -4.34
N ASN A 214 21.00 -12.71 -5.36
CA ASN A 214 21.01 -12.24 -6.74
C ASN A 214 20.03 -11.08 -6.93
N VAL A 215 18.79 -11.23 -6.44
CA VAL A 215 17.76 -10.19 -6.53
C VAL A 215 18.20 -8.92 -5.80
N ALA A 216 18.77 -9.04 -4.59
CA ALA A 216 19.28 -7.90 -3.84
C ALA A 216 20.44 -7.18 -4.56
N GLN A 217 21.33 -7.91 -5.24
CA GLN A 217 22.39 -7.31 -6.07
C GLN A 217 21.83 -6.55 -7.27
N GLN A 218 20.80 -7.09 -7.94
CA GLN A 218 20.13 -6.41 -9.05
C GLN A 218 19.46 -5.12 -8.60
N ILE A 219 18.73 -5.17 -7.47
CA ILE A 219 18.11 -3.97 -6.87
C ILE A 219 19.18 -2.97 -6.44
N ALA A 220 20.28 -3.42 -5.83
CA ALA A 220 21.38 -2.53 -5.47
C ALA A 220 21.98 -1.81 -6.68
N LYS A 221 22.13 -2.50 -7.82
CA LYS A 221 22.56 -1.87 -9.07
C LYS A 221 21.56 -0.81 -9.52
N GLN A 222 20.27 -1.14 -9.55
CA GLN A 222 19.21 -0.20 -9.92
C GLN A 222 19.20 1.04 -9.00
N VAL A 223 19.36 0.85 -7.68
CA VAL A 223 19.44 1.95 -6.71
C VAL A 223 20.66 2.84 -6.96
N ASN A 224 21.83 2.27 -7.28
CA ASN A 224 22.99 3.07 -7.68
C ASN A 224 22.75 3.86 -8.96
N ASP A 225 22.09 3.27 -9.96
CA ASP A 225 21.79 3.92 -11.24
C ASP A 225 20.80 5.08 -11.02
N ILE A 226 19.77 4.87 -10.20
CA ILE A 226 18.81 5.90 -9.74
C ILE A 226 19.56 7.06 -9.08
N PHE A 227 20.38 6.79 -8.06
CA PHE A 227 21.09 7.85 -7.33
C PHE A 227 22.13 8.58 -8.19
N THR A 228 22.81 7.85 -9.08
CA THR A 228 23.76 8.45 -10.02
C THR A 228 23.06 9.46 -10.92
N MET A 229 21.91 9.09 -11.49
CA MET A 229 21.13 9.98 -12.34
C MET A 229 20.52 11.14 -11.56
N HIS A 230 19.99 10.88 -10.36
CA HIS A 230 19.47 11.91 -9.47
C HIS A 230 20.54 12.97 -9.17
N GLN A 231 21.77 12.57 -8.82
CA GLN A 231 22.85 13.51 -8.55
C GLN A 231 23.29 14.31 -9.78
N GLN A 232 23.31 13.70 -10.96
CA GLN A 232 23.61 14.41 -12.21
C GLN A 232 22.61 15.54 -12.46
N ILE A 233 21.32 15.27 -12.28
CA ILE A 233 20.25 16.26 -12.45
C ILE A 233 20.33 17.32 -11.34
N ALA A 234 20.47 16.91 -10.07
CA ALA A 234 20.59 17.83 -8.94
C ALA A 234 21.77 18.82 -9.09
N LYS A 235 22.91 18.36 -9.63
CA LYS A 235 24.07 19.23 -9.90
C LYS A 235 23.78 20.28 -10.98
N GLN A 236 23.00 19.95 -12.00
CA GLN A 236 22.60 20.91 -13.05
C GLN A 236 21.64 21.97 -12.49
N VAL A 237 20.74 21.57 -11.59
CA VAL A 237 19.70 22.43 -11.00
C VAL A 237 20.28 23.39 -9.95
N ARG A 238 21.29 22.97 -9.18
CA ARG A 238 21.93 23.79 -8.12
C ARG A 238 23.09 24.68 -8.62
N GLY A 239 23.48 24.55 -9.90
CA GLY A 239 24.58 25.31 -10.50
C GLY A 239 24.22 26.78 -10.79
N ARG A 240 25.11 27.48 -11.49
CA ARG A 240 24.82 28.82 -12.00
C ARG A 240 23.78 28.73 -13.12
N VAL A 241 22.52 28.98 -12.78
CA VAL A 241 21.38 28.91 -13.70
C VAL A 241 21.02 30.27 -14.28
N ASN A 242 20.51 30.30 -15.50
CA ASN A 242 19.96 31.50 -16.11
C ASN A 242 18.75 31.98 -15.28
N PRO A 243 18.66 33.28 -14.91
CA PRO A 243 17.50 33.81 -14.18
C PRO A 243 16.14 33.50 -14.82
N ARG A 244 16.09 33.34 -16.16
CA ARG A 244 14.87 32.96 -16.89
C ARG A 244 14.37 31.55 -16.56
N TRP A 245 15.22 30.69 -15.99
CA TRP A 245 14.91 29.30 -15.68
C TRP A 245 14.45 29.10 -14.23
N LEU A 246 14.47 30.12 -13.38
CA LEU A 246 14.28 29.96 -11.93
C LEU A 246 12.98 29.21 -11.56
N ALA A 247 11.87 29.52 -12.23
CA ALA A 247 10.60 28.82 -12.00
C ALA A 247 10.67 27.33 -12.40
N SER A 248 11.30 27.02 -13.54
CA SER A 248 11.48 25.66 -14.04
C SER A 248 12.44 24.84 -13.19
N ILE A 249 13.56 25.44 -12.79
CA ILE A 249 14.54 24.83 -11.90
C ILE A 249 13.92 24.54 -10.53
N SER A 250 13.11 25.45 -9.99
CA SER A 250 12.37 25.23 -8.75
C SER A 250 11.39 24.06 -8.86
N ASP A 251 10.59 23.98 -9.93
CA ASP A 251 9.65 22.87 -10.13
C ASP A 251 10.37 21.53 -10.37
N ILE A 252 11.51 21.53 -11.08
CA ILE A 252 12.35 20.34 -11.26
C ILE A 252 12.94 19.88 -9.93
N GLN A 253 13.42 20.80 -9.09
CA GLN A 253 13.93 20.47 -7.76
C GLN A 253 12.84 19.84 -6.89
N GLN A 254 11.64 20.41 -6.87
CA GLN A 254 10.49 19.84 -6.16
C GLN A 254 10.14 18.43 -6.66
N GLN A 255 10.17 18.21 -7.98
CA GLN A 255 9.92 16.88 -8.55
C GLN A 255 11.02 15.87 -8.15
N LEU A 256 12.29 16.27 -8.19
CA LEU A 256 13.40 15.43 -7.75
C LEU A 256 13.25 15.00 -6.29
N ASP A 257 12.98 15.95 -5.40
CA ASP A 257 12.82 15.69 -3.97
C ASP A 257 11.59 14.81 -3.70
N ALA A 258 10.53 14.94 -4.50
CA ALA A 258 9.35 14.09 -4.40
C ALA A 258 9.55 12.66 -4.94
N LEU A 259 10.58 12.40 -5.76
CA LEU A 259 10.88 11.05 -6.28
C LEU A 259 11.72 10.22 -5.31
N ILE A 260 12.49 10.87 -4.42
CA ILE A 260 13.37 10.20 -3.46
C ILE A 260 13.02 10.68 -2.04
N SER A 261 12.26 9.85 -1.32
CA SER A 261 12.07 9.95 0.13
C SER A 261 13.09 9.10 0.89
N LYS A 262 13.12 9.24 2.22
CA LYS A 262 13.95 8.41 3.10
C LYS A 262 13.77 6.91 2.81
N ASP A 263 12.54 6.43 2.77
CA ASP A 263 12.24 5.01 2.62
C ASP A 263 11.78 4.62 1.21
N PHE A 264 12.22 5.37 0.17
CA PHE A 264 11.70 5.19 -1.19
C PHE A 264 11.97 3.80 -1.78
N VAL A 265 13.08 3.15 -1.42
CA VAL A 265 13.40 1.79 -1.91
C VAL A 265 12.45 0.77 -1.30
N ARG A 266 12.02 0.97 -0.06
CA ARG A 266 11.07 0.07 0.61
C ARG A 266 9.62 0.36 0.20
N ASN A 267 9.22 1.63 0.27
CA ASN A 267 7.81 2.00 0.24
C ASN A 267 7.25 2.25 -1.17
N THR A 268 8.11 2.38 -2.19
CA THR A 268 7.63 2.55 -3.56
C THR A 268 7.11 1.22 -4.11
N PRO A 269 5.84 1.13 -4.57
CA PRO A 269 5.30 -0.09 -5.14
C PRO A 269 6.12 -0.59 -6.33
N GLU A 270 6.19 -1.90 -6.50
CA GLU A 270 7.03 -2.57 -7.51
C GLU A 270 6.84 -2.05 -8.94
N VAL A 271 5.59 -1.82 -9.33
CA VAL A 271 5.25 -1.28 -10.65
C VAL A 271 5.90 0.08 -10.88
N TRP A 272 5.99 0.92 -9.85
CA TRP A 272 6.47 2.30 -9.95
C TRP A 272 7.96 2.46 -9.68
N PHE A 273 8.55 1.62 -8.83
CA PHE A 273 9.99 1.63 -8.58
C PHE A 273 10.79 1.35 -9.85
N LYS A 274 10.30 0.41 -10.69
CA LYS A 274 10.86 0.14 -12.03
C LYS A 274 10.83 1.36 -12.96
N GLN A 275 9.99 2.35 -12.67
CA GLN A 275 9.82 3.55 -13.48
C GLN A 275 10.62 4.75 -13.00
N ILE A 276 11.24 4.69 -11.80
CA ILE A 276 11.98 5.84 -11.26
C ILE A 276 13.07 6.30 -12.22
N GLU A 277 13.87 5.39 -12.78
CA GLU A 277 14.86 5.74 -13.79
C GLU A 277 14.24 6.40 -15.03
N ARG A 278 13.03 5.96 -15.43
CA ARG A 278 12.32 6.54 -16.57
C ARG A 278 11.91 7.99 -16.25
N TYR A 279 11.41 8.27 -15.05
CA TYR A 279 11.07 9.64 -14.64
C TYR A 279 12.30 10.54 -14.53
N LEU A 280 13.43 10.02 -14.04
CA LEU A 280 14.69 10.77 -14.02
C LEU A 280 15.22 11.05 -15.45
N LYS A 281 15.11 10.09 -16.38
CA LYS A 281 15.43 10.33 -17.80
C LYS A 281 14.52 11.40 -18.41
N ALA A 282 13.24 11.43 -18.05
CA ALA A 282 12.30 12.45 -18.49
C ALA A 282 12.70 13.86 -17.99
N LEU A 283 13.15 13.97 -16.74
CA LEU A 283 13.68 15.21 -16.17
C LEU A 283 14.93 15.68 -16.91
N LYS A 284 15.84 14.77 -17.27
CA LYS A 284 17.02 15.10 -18.08
C LYS A 284 16.63 15.67 -19.46
N ILE A 285 15.69 15.03 -20.15
CA ILE A 285 15.17 15.54 -21.44
C ILE A 285 14.54 16.92 -21.27
N ARG A 286 13.80 17.14 -20.18
CA ARG A 286 13.22 18.45 -19.88
C ARG A 286 14.29 19.52 -19.71
N LEU A 287 15.37 19.23 -18.96
CA LEU A 287 16.49 20.15 -18.80
C LEU A 287 17.17 20.50 -20.13
N GLU A 288 17.40 19.51 -21.00
CA GLU A 288 17.98 19.75 -22.33
C GLU A 288 17.12 20.67 -23.20
N LYS A 289 15.79 20.60 -23.06
CA LYS A 289 14.85 21.45 -23.80
C LYS A 289 14.63 22.82 -23.18
N LEU A 290 14.85 22.94 -21.86
CA LEU A 290 14.66 24.18 -21.13
C LEU A 290 15.53 25.30 -21.72
N ASP A 291 16.71 24.95 -22.23
CA ASP A 291 17.62 25.88 -22.89
C ASP A 291 17.04 26.43 -24.21
N LEU A 292 16.21 25.64 -24.91
CA LEU A 292 15.66 25.98 -26.21
C LEU A 292 14.39 26.84 -26.10
N ASP A 293 13.46 26.48 -25.21
CA ASP A 293 12.18 27.19 -25.06
C ASP A 293 11.69 27.22 -23.59
N PRO A 294 12.25 28.13 -22.76
CA PRO A 294 11.83 28.31 -21.38
C PRO A 294 10.36 28.73 -21.23
N SER A 295 9.83 29.49 -22.20
CA SER A 295 8.46 30.01 -22.15
C SER A 295 7.44 28.88 -22.25
N LYS A 296 7.69 27.89 -23.12
CA LYS A 296 6.86 26.69 -23.22
C LYS A 296 6.89 25.86 -21.94
N ASP A 297 8.07 25.67 -21.34
CA ASP A 297 8.18 24.96 -20.06
C ASP A 297 7.38 25.66 -18.95
N GLN A 298 7.52 26.99 -18.83
CA GLN A 298 6.76 27.78 -17.86
C GLN A 298 5.25 27.73 -18.08
N LYS A 299 4.79 27.66 -19.34
CA LYS A 299 3.37 27.45 -19.65
C LYS A 299 2.90 26.09 -19.12
N SER A 300 3.63 25.02 -19.39
CA SER A 300 3.33 23.68 -18.88
C SER A 300 3.36 23.61 -17.34
N ILE A 301 4.23 24.38 -16.67
CA ILE A 301 4.21 24.53 -15.20
C ILE A 301 2.88 25.12 -14.74
N ARG A 302 2.42 26.22 -15.36
CA ARG A 302 1.13 26.84 -14.99
C ARG A 302 -0.04 25.89 -15.16
N GLU A 303 0.01 25.01 -16.16
CA GLU A 303 -1.03 24.00 -16.41
C GLU A 303 -1.05 22.90 -15.32
N ILE A 304 0.10 22.42 -14.84
CA ILE A 304 0.15 21.33 -13.85
C ILE A 304 0.01 21.81 -12.40
N GLN A 305 0.36 23.07 -12.09
CA GLN A 305 0.38 23.60 -10.73
C GLN A 305 -0.93 23.46 -9.94
N PRO A 306 -2.14 23.68 -10.51
CA PRO A 306 -3.39 23.45 -9.80
C PRO A 306 -3.54 22.00 -9.31
N ILE A 307 -3.13 21.03 -10.14
CA ILE A 307 -3.18 19.59 -9.82
C ILE A 307 -2.22 19.24 -8.69
N LEU A 308 -1.00 19.80 -8.71
CA LEU A 308 -0.02 19.57 -7.64
C LEU A 308 -0.55 20.09 -6.30
N LYS A 309 -1.15 21.29 -6.28
CA LYS A 309 -1.74 21.87 -5.06
C LYS A 309 -2.91 21.05 -4.53
N GLN A 310 -3.79 20.59 -5.42
CA GLN A 310 -4.92 19.75 -5.04
C GLN A 310 -4.43 18.40 -4.48
N TYR A 311 -3.46 17.76 -5.16
CA TYR A 311 -2.85 16.52 -4.67
C TYR A 311 -2.24 16.70 -3.28
N GLN A 312 -1.46 17.76 -3.08
CA GLN A 312 -0.81 18.02 -1.80
C GLN A 312 -1.83 18.18 -0.67
N LYS A 313 -2.91 18.94 -0.91
CA LYS A 313 -3.98 19.11 0.09
C LYS A 313 -4.60 17.76 0.49
N ILE A 314 -4.92 16.90 -0.48
CA ILE A 314 -5.48 15.57 -0.20
C ILE A 314 -4.46 14.68 0.52
N ALA A 315 -3.19 14.74 0.14
CA ALA A 315 -2.13 13.92 0.74
C ALA A 315 -1.83 14.30 2.20
N GLU A 316 -2.10 15.54 2.60
CA GLU A 316 -1.96 16.02 3.98
C GLU A 316 -3.13 15.57 4.89
N GLU A 317 -4.25 15.15 4.32
CA GLU A 317 -5.43 14.69 5.07
C GLU A 317 -5.24 13.24 5.59
N PRO A 318 -5.26 12.99 6.92
CA PRO A 318 -4.98 11.67 7.49
C PRO A 318 -5.88 10.54 6.97
N ALA A 319 -7.12 10.88 6.61
CA ALA A 319 -8.10 9.95 6.05
C ALA A 319 -7.64 9.31 4.71
N TYR A 320 -6.75 9.98 3.97
CA TYR A 320 -6.31 9.54 2.64
C TYR A 320 -4.90 8.97 2.60
N GLN A 321 -4.12 9.09 3.69
CA GLN A 321 -2.69 8.70 3.68
C GLN A 321 -2.44 7.23 3.34
N ASN A 322 -3.38 6.34 3.68
CA ASN A 322 -3.28 4.90 3.42
C ASN A 322 -4.15 4.43 2.24
N GLN A 323 -4.77 5.35 1.49
CA GLN A 323 -5.63 5.00 0.36
C GLN A 323 -4.78 4.61 -0.87
N PRO A 324 -4.94 3.39 -1.43
CA PRO A 324 -4.20 2.96 -2.62
C PRO A 324 -4.39 3.92 -3.81
N GLY A 325 -5.58 4.50 -3.94
CA GLY A 325 -5.89 5.47 -5.00
C GLY A 325 -5.02 6.73 -4.95
N LEU A 326 -4.59 7.16 -3.76
CA LEU A 326 -3.72 8.33 -3.60
C LEU A 326 -2.32 8.05 -4.16
N VAL A 327 -1.81 6.84 -3.95
CA VAL A 327 -0.54 6.37 -4.53
C VAL A 327 -0.64 6.34 -6.06
N ASP A 328 -1.74 5.85 -6.62
CA ASP A 328 -1.91 5.84 -8.08
C ASP A 328 -1.94 7.25 -8.70
N ILE A 329 -2.61 8.20 -8.03
CA ILE A 329 -2.65 9.60 -8.45
C ILE A 329 -1.24 10.22 -8.43
N ARG A 330 -0.46 9.96 -7.37
CA ARG A 330 0.94 10.41 -7.26
C ARG A 330 1.76 10.05 -8.50
N TRP A 331 1.61 8.83 -9.00
CA TRP A 331 2.36 8.36 -10.17
C TRP A 331 1.75 8.79 -11.50
N MET A 332 0.43 9.02 -11.55
CA MET A 332 -0.19 9.67 -12.71
C MET A 332 0.31 11.10 -12.92
N ILE A 333 0.65 11.82 -11.85
CA ILE A 333 1.29 13.13 -11.96
C ILE A 333 2.65 13.02 -12.67
N GLU A 334 3.45 11.98 -12.40
CA GLU A 334 4.72 11.76 -13.12
C GLU A 334 4.50 11.44 -14.61
N GLU A 335 3.47 10.66 -14.94
CA GLU A 335 3.10 10.45 -16.35
C GLU A 335 2.66 11.75 -17.02
N LEU A 336 1.88 12.60 -16.33
CA LEU A 336 1.49 13.91 -16.85
C LEU A 336 2.72 14.79 -17.10
N ARG A 337 3.70 14.76 -16.20
CA ARG A 337 4.97 15.47 -16.38
C ARG A 337 5.73 14.98 -17.61
N ILE A 338 5.81 13.67 -17.87
CA ILE A 338 6.37 13.14 -19.13
C ILE A 338 5.63 13.73 -20.34
N SER A 339 4.29 13.72 -20.31
CA SER A 339 3.45 14.20 -21.41
C SER A 339 3.65 15.69 -21.72
N LEU A 340 3.79 16.52 -20.69
CA LEU A 340 3.91 17.98 -20.81
C LEU A 340 5.33 18.44 -21.17
N PHE A 341 6.36 17.79 -20.61
CA PHE A 341 7.72 18.31 -20.66
C PHE A 341 8.66 17.51 -21.58
N SER A 342 8.46 16.20 -21.73
CA SER A 342 9.51 15.28 -22.21
C SER A 342 9.19 14.58 -23.54
N GLN A 343 8.26 15.10 -24.35
CA GLN A 343 7.94 14.56 -25.69
C GLN A 343 9.19 14.40 -26.59
N PRO A 344 9.36 13.34 -27.40
CA PRO A 344 8.38 12.33 -27.77
C PRO A 344 8.34 11.11 -26.81
N MET A 345 8.91 11.23 -25.60
CA MET A 345 8.86 10.16 -24.60
C MET A 345 7.40 9.77 -24.29
N LYS A 346 7.10 8.47 -24.36
CA LYS A 346 5.74 7.95 -24.19
C LYS A 346 5.41 7.70 -22.70
N THR A 347 4.15 7.92 -22.36
CA THR A 347 3.59 7.58 -21.05
C THR A 347 3.19 6.09 -21.01
N LEU A 348 3.11 5.49 -19.81
CA LEU A 348 2.67 4.10 -19.65
C LEU A 348 1.19 3.91 -19.95
N LYS A 349 0.40 4.92 -19.59
CA LYS A 349 -1.04 4.98 -19.82
C LYS A 349 -1.41 6.37 -20.31
N PRO A 350 -2.53 6.54 -21.03
CA PRO A 350 -2.95 7.86 -21.45
C PRO A 350 -3.40 8.66 -20.21
N VAL A 351 -2.85 9.86 -20.08
CA VAL A 351 -3.01 10.73 -18.90
C VAL A 351 -3.34 12.15 -19.36
N SER A 352 -4.15 12.85 -18.57
CA SER A 352 -4.45 14.27 -18.75
C SER A 352 -4.85 14.88 -17.41
N ILE A 353 -4.84 16.21 -17.33
CA ILE A 353 -5.32 16.98 -16.16
C ILE A 353 -6.72 16.50 -15.75
N GLN A 354 -7.67 16.47 -16.70
CA GLN A 354 -9.05 16.04 -16.46
C GLN A 354 -9.17 14.61 -15.91
N ARG A 355 -8.29 13.70 -16.36
CA ARG A 355 -8.28 12.31 -15.86
C ARG A 355 -7.80 12.24 -14.41
N ILE A 356 -6.78 13.01 -14.06
CA ILE A 356 -6.28 13.10 -12.68
C ILE A 356 -7.33 13.74 -11.76
N GLU A 357 -7.94 14.84 -12.19
CA GLU A 357 -9.02 15.50 -11.42
C GLU A 357 -10.20 14.56 -11.15
N LYS A 358 -10.61 13.78 -12.16
CA LYS A 358 -11.67 12.78 -12.00
C LYS A 358 -11.29 11.73 -10.95
N GLN A 359 -10.05 11.26 -10.97
CA GLN A 359 -9.59 10.25 -10.02
C GLN A 359 -9.44 10.82 -8.59
N MET A 360 -9.01 12.07 -8.45
CA MET A 360 -8.99 12.76 -7.17
C MET A 360 -10.39 12.92 -6.56
N LYS A 361 -11.42 13.14 -7.38
CA LYS A 361 -12.81 13.24 -6.93
C LYS A 361 -13.44 11.90 -6.54
N SER A 362 -12.81 10.78 -6.92
CA SER A 362 -13.29 9.43 -6.59
C SER A 362 -12.55 8.79 -5.40
N LEU A 363 -11.55 9.48 -4.84
CA LEU A 363 -11.03 9.16 -3.51
C LEU A 363 -12.09 9.48 -2.46
#